data_AF-A0AAU1UPQ4-F1
#
_entry.id   AF-A0AAU1UPQ4-F1
#
_cell.length_a   1.000
_cell.length_b   1.000
_cell.length_c   1.000
_cell.angle_alpha   90.00
_cell.angle_beta   90.00
_cell.angle_gamma   90.00
#
_symmetry.space_group_name_H-M   'P 1'
#
loop_
_entity.id
_entity.type
_entity.pdbx_description
1 polymer ?
#
loop_
_entity_poly.entity_id
_entity_poly.type
_entity_poly.pdbx_seq_one_letter_code
_entity_poly.pdbx_strand_id
1 'polypeptide(L)' 'MPALNVEFSPDEMARLRERATVAGKSLKQHVHDVTVEEADRIAFVDGAIAEAERILPGVTDRFPAGMR' A
#
# COMPACT_ATOMS: atom_id res chain seq x y z
N MET A 1 8.74 20.26 -3.51
CA MET A 1 8.29 18.91 -3.93
C MET A 1 8.36 18.86 -5.44
N PRO A 2 8.96 17.83 -6.05
CA PRO A 2 8.83 17.60 -7.49
C PRO A 2 7.33 17.43 -7.81
N ALA A 3 6.84 18.20 -8.78
CA ALA A 3 5.46 18.09 -9.25
C ALA A 3 5.42 17.03 -10.35
N LEU A 4 4.76 15.90 -10.10
CA LEU A 4 4.44 14.92 -11.12
C LEU A 4 3.06 15.26 -11.68
N ASN A 5 2.99 15.61 -12.97
CA ASN A 5 1.72 15.80 -13.65
C ASN A 5 1.21 14.44 -14.11
N VAL A 6 0.13 13.98 -13.50
CA VAL A 6 -0.57 12.74 -13.87
C VAL A 6 -1.89 13.13 -14.52
N GLU A 7 -2.08 12.71 -15.77
CA GLU A 7 -3.36 12.86 -16.46
C GLU A 7 -4.26 11.66 -16.17
N PHE A 8 -5.52 11.94 -15.88
CA PHE A 8 -6.55 10.94 -15.65
C PHE A 8 -7.57 11.00 -16.76
N SER A 9 -8.04 9.84 -17.22
CA SER A 9 -9.20 9.77 -18.08
C SER A 9 -10.45 10.34 -17.39
N PRO A 10 -11.48 10.76 -18.14
CA PRO A 10 -12.73 11.26 -17.56
C PRO A 10 -13.36 10.28 -16.56
N ASP A 11 -13.34 8.98 -16.85
CA ASP A 11 -13.89 7.93 -16.00
C ASP A 11 -13.09 7.76 -14.70
N GLU A 12 -11.77 7.83 -14.76
CA GLU A 12 -10.90 7.79 -13.58
C GLU A 12 -11.13 9.01 -12.69
N MET A 13 -11.29 10.19 -13.28
CA MET A 13 -11.63 11.41 -12.56
C MET A 13 -13.00 11.32 -11.89
N ALA A 14 -13.99 10.71 -12.53
CA ALA A 14 -15.30 10.50 -11.93
C ALA A 14 -15.20 9.59 -10.70
N ARG A 15 -14.51 8.45 -10.82
CA ARG A 15 -14.26 7.52 -9.70
C ARG A 15 -13.49 8.17 -8.55
N LEU A 16 -12.46 8.96 -8.85
CA LEU A 16 -11.68 9.66 -7.82
C LEU A 16 -12.51 10.71 -7.07
N ARG A 17 -13.37 11.45 -7.78
CA ARG A 17 -14.28 12.42 -7.15
C ARG A 17 -15.34 11.76 -6.29
N GLU A 18 -15.91 10.66 -6.74
CA GLU A 18 -16.86 9.87 -5.95
C GLU A 18 -16.22 9.41 -4.64
N ARG A 19 -15.04 8.78 -4.71
CA ARG A 19 -14.32 8.32 -3.51
C ARG A 19 -13.91 9.47 -2.58
N ALA A 20 -13.46 10.58 -3.12
CA ALA A 20 -13.15 11.78 -2.32
C ALA A 20 -14.40 12.30 -1.59
N THR A 21 -15.56 12.28 -2.26
CA THR A 21 -16.85 12.69 -1.69
C THR A 21 -17.29 11.77 -0.56
N VAL A 22 -17.20 10.45 -0.77
CA VAL A 22 -17.48 9.42 0.26
C VAL A 22 -16.56 9.59 1.47
N ALA A 23 -15.29 9.92 1.24
CA ALA A 23 -14.33 10.20 2.30
C ALA A 23 -14.50 11.58 2.97
N GLY A 24 -15.38 12.45 2.46
CA GLY A 24 -15.55 13.82 2.95
C GLY A 24 -14.32 14.71 2.73
N LYS A 25 -13.47 14.39 1.76
CA LYS A 25 -12.17 15.05 1.49
C LYS A 25 -12.21 15.80 0.16
N SER A 26 -11.34 16.80 0.01
CA SER A 26 -11.09 17.38 -1.31
C SER A 26 -10.42 16.36 -2.22
N LEU A 27 -10.64 16.46 -3.55
CA LEU A 27 -10.01 15.54 -4.52
C LEU A 27 -8.48 15.53 -4.39
N LYS A 28 -7.87 16.71 -4.22
CA LYS A 28 -6.42 16.83 -4.03
C LYS A 28 -5.95 16.12 -2.77
N GLN A 29 -6.65 16.31 -1.66
CA GLN A 29 -6.32 15.64 -0.40
C GLN A 29 -6.48 14.13 -0.52
N HIS A 30 -7.56 13.66 -1.15
CA HIS A 30 -7.80 12.24 -1.36
C HIS A 30 -6.70 11.58 -2.21
N VAL A 31 -6.32 12.21 -3.33
CA VAL A 31 -5.23 11.69 -4.18
C VAL A 31 -3.91 11.66 -3.43
N HIS A 32 -3.60 12.72 -2.67
CA HIS A 32 -2.40 12.75 -1.84
C HIS A 32 -2.39 11.63 -0.80
N ASP A 33 -3.46 11.49 -0.03
CA ASP A 33 -3.56 10.49 1.03
C ASP A 33 -3.40 9.08 0.46
N VAL A 34 -4.08 8.77 -0.65
CA VAL A 34 -3.96 7.46 -1.32
C VAL A 34 -2.52 7.19 -1.75
N THR A 35 -1.80 8.19 -2.26
CA THR A 35 -0.40 7.99 -2.66
C THR A 35 0.53 7.76 -1.47
N VAL A 36 0.26 8.40 -0.33
CA VAL A 36 1.03 8.19 0.90
C VAL A 36 0.70 6.82 1.51
N GLU A 37 -0.57 6.47 1.61
CA GLU A 37 -1.04 5.17 2.10
C GLU A 37 -0.46 4.01 1.28
N GLU A 38 -0.37 4.16 -0.04
CA GLU A 38 0.24 3.14 -0.91
C GLU A 38 1.75 3.04 -0.72
N ALA A 39 2.45 4.15 -0.53
CA ALA A 39 3.88 4.14 -0.22
C ALA A 39 4.16 3.45 1.13
N ASP A 40 3.35 3.74 2.14
CA ASP A 40 3.44 3.11 3.46
C ASP A 40 3.13 1.61 3.37
N ARG A 41 2.13 1.21 2.56
CA ARG A 41 1.80 -0.20 2.32
C ARG A 41 2.97 -0.96 1.70
N ILE A 42 3.63 -0.37 0.69
CA ILE A 42 4.80 -0.98 0.05
C ILE A 42 5.92 -1.16 1.07
N ALA A 43 6.26 -0.10 1.83
CA ALA A 43 7.29 -0.16 2.85
C ALA A 43 6.99 -1.23 3.93
N PHE A 44 5.72 -1.35 4.34
CA PHE A 44 5.29 -2.38 5.26
C PHE A 44 5.48 -3.79 4.69
N VAL A 45 5.05 -4.03 3.45
CA VAL A 45 5.17 -5.35 2.80
C VAL A 45 6.64 -5.73 2.65
N ASP A 46 7.49 -4.81 2.20
CA ASP A 46 8.93 -5.03 2.07
C ASP A 46 9.56 -5.39 3.41
N GLY A 47 9.22 -4.67 4.48
CA GLY A 47 9.66 -4.96 5.84
C GLY A 47 9.17 -6.32 6.34
N ALA A 48 7.92 -6.69 6.05
CA ALA A 48 7.35 -7.97 6.44
C ALA A 48 8.03 -9.16 5.72
N ILE A 49 8.36 -9.01 4.43
CA ILE A 49 9.12 -10.00 3.66
C ILE A 49 10.51 -10.17 4.27
N ALA A 50 11.23 -9.07 4.51
CA ALA A 50 12.57 -9.11 5.09
C ALA A 50 12.58 -9.77 6.49
N GLU A 51 11.57 -9.47 7.30
CA GLU A 51 11.42 -10.09 8.63
C GLU A 51 11.10 -11.58 8.51
N ALA A 52 10.22 -11.98 7.59
CA ALA A 52 9.90 -13.38 7.33
C ALA A 52 11.16 -14.15 6.90
N GLU A 53 11.95 -13.61 5.97
CA GLU A 53 13.22 -14.21 5.54
C GLU A 53 14.21 -14.40 6.70
N ARG A 54 14.24 -13.45 7.65
CA ARG A 54 15.11 -13.51 8.83
C ARG A 54 14.69 -14.60 9.82
N ILE A 55 13.39 -14.76 10.08
CA ILE A 55 12.89 -15.66 11.14
C ILE A 55 12.58 -17.07 10.64
N LEU A 56 12.17 -17.22 9.38
CA LEU A 56 11.67 -18.48 8.83
C LEU A 56 12.67 -19.63 8.92
N PRO A 57 14.00 -19.44 8.74
CA PRO A 57 14.97 -20.52 8.94
C PRO A 57 14.92 -21.08 10.38
N GLY A 58 14.95 -20.21 11.38
CA GLY A 58 14.90 -20.63 12.79
C GLY A 58 13.57 -21.27 13.18
N VAL A 59 12.46 -20.83 12.59
CA VAL A 59 11.16 -21.48 12.75
C VAL A 59 11.17 -22.87 12.13
N THR A 60 11.69 -23.00 10.90
CA THR A 60 11.78 -24.28 10.18
C THR A 60 12.66 -25.28 10.92
N ASP A 61 13.80 -24.84 11.46
CA ASP A 61 14.69 -25.68 12.26
C ASP A 61 14.00 -26.18 13.54
N ARG A 62 13.19 -25.33 14.17
CA ARG A 62 12.47 -25.68 15.40
C ARG A 62 11.22 -26.53 15.14
N PHE A 63 10.58 -26.34 13.98
CA PHE A 63 9.34 -27.02 13.58
C PHE A 63 9.49 -27.58 12.16
N PRO A 64 10.27 -28.66 11.98
CA PRO A 64 10.43 -29.32 10.69
C PRO A 64 9.09 -29.88 10.18
N ALA A 65 8.97 -29.93 8.85
CA ALA A 65 7.77 -30.43 8.17
C ALA A 65 7.41 -31.84 8.66
N GLY A 66 6.17 -32.01 9.14
CA GLY A 66 5.65 -33.30 9.66
C GLY A 66 5.33 -33.30 11.16
N MET A 67 5.76 -32.29 11.93
CA MET A 67 5.17 -32.00 13.25
C MET A 67 3.90 -31.17 13.04
N ARG A 68 2.74 -31.83 13.02
CA ARG A 68 1.42 -31.21 13.16
C ARG A 68 0.80 -31.66 14.47
#